data_AF-B9TJR4-F1
#
_entry.id   AF-B9TJR4-F1
#
_cell.length_a   1.000
_cell.length_b   1.000
_cell.length_c   1.000
_cell.angle_alpha   90.00
_cell.angle_beta   90.00
_cell.angle_gamma   90.00
#
_symmetry.space_group_name_H-M   'P 1'
#
loop_
_entity.id
_entity.type
_entity.pdbx_description
1 polymer ?
#
loop_
_entity_poly.entity_id
_entity_poly.type
_entity_poly.pdbx_seq_one_letter_code
_entity_poly.pdbx_strand_id
1 'polypeptide(L)'
;MAGLKAAAADGTAAGINKHIAPRALLWFRWSAVVTWLAGAALLGPHFVDAFALRNGFELIGVGAWLGTIMLFNVWVLIWPNQKKILGMVAADDAAKNKARRVAMLASRTNLMLSLPMLFFMANGLSHRAVL
;
A
#
# COMPACT_ATOMS: atom_id res chain seq x y z
N MET A 1 0.30 -3.98 23.19
CA MET A 1 0.03 -5.42 23.44
C MET A 1 -1.43 -5.76 23.81
N ALA A 2 -2.38 -4.81 23.91
CA ALA A 2 -3.77 -5.12 24.32
C ALA A 2 -4.53 -6.06 23.36
N GLY A 3 -4.36 -5.91 22.04
CA GLY A 3 -5.02 -6.78 21.06
C GLY A 3 -4.49 -8.22 21.04
N LEU A 4 -3.20 -8.42 21.38
CA LEU A 4 -2.61 -9.76 21.52
C LEU A 4 -3.11 -10.46 22.79
N LYS A 5 -3.28 -9.71 23.89
CA LYS A 5 -3.89 -10.24 25.13
C LYS A 5 -5.34 -10.66 24.90
N ALA A 6 -6.13 -9.87 24.17
CA ALA A 6 -7.51 -10.22 23.82
C ALA A 6 -7.59 -11.44 22.86
N ALA A 7 -6.73 -11.50 21.85
CA ALA A 7 -6.67 -12.65 20.95
C ALA A 7 -6.19 -13.94 21.64
N ALA A 8 -5.25 -13.83 22.60
CA ALA A 8 -4.80 -14.96 23.41
C ALA A 8 -5.88 -15.45 24.39
N ALA A 9 -6.72 -14.53 24.93
CA ALA A 9 -7.85 -14.88 25.78
C ALA A 9 -8.97 -15.63 25.02
N ASP A 10 -9.16 -15.33 23.73
CA ASP A 10 -10.10 -16.03 22.85
C ASP A 10 -9.60 -17.43 22.39
N GLY A 11 -8.32 -17.76 22.60
CA GLY A 11 -7.74 -19.09 22.35
C GLY A 11 -7.80 -19.64 20.91
N THR A 12 -8.30 -18.85 19.95
CA THR A 12 -8.60 -19.30 18.58
C THR A 12 -7.98 -18.38 17.53
N ALA A 13 -7.65 -18.92 16.35
CA ALA A 13 -7.17 -18.14 15.22
C ALA A 13 -8.17 -17.04 14.77
N ALA A 14 -9.45 -17.20 15.09
CA ALA A 14 -10.49 -16.21 14.85
C ALA A 14 -10.31 -14.94 15.72
N GLY A 15 -9.77 -15.05 16.93
CA GLY A 15 -9.49 -13.92 17.82
C GLY A 15 -8.47 -12.94 17.22
N ILE A 16 -7.49 -13.46 16.47
CA ILE A 16 -6.49 -12.65 15.75
C ILE A 16 -7.17 -11.80 14.65
N ASN A 17 -8.01 -12.44 13.83
CA ASN A 17 -8.72 -11.75 12.75
C ASN A 17 -9.74 -10.72 13.27
N LYS A 18 -10.29 -10.94 14.47
CA LYS A 18 -11.23 -10.02 15.10
C LYS A 18 -10.56 -8.82 15.76
N HIS A 19 -9.45 -9.03 16.47
CA HIS A 19 -8.87 -7.99 17.34
C HIS A 19 -7.57 -7.38 16.80
N ILE A 20 -6.79 -8.12 16.03
CA ILE A 20 -5.46 -7.70 15.56
C ILE A 20 -5.55 -7.17 14.13
N ALA A 21 -6.19 -7.92 13.22
CA ALA A 21 -6.25 -7.56 11.79
C ALA A 21 -6.82 -6.15 11.53
N PRO A 22 -7.88 -5.68 12.20
CA PRO A 22 -8.39 -4.32 12.03
C PRO A 22 -7.37 -3.22 12.36
N ARG A 23 -6.63 -3.40 13.45
CA ARG A 23 -5.65 -2.42 13.92
C ARG A 23 -4.40 -2.45 13.05
N ALA A 24 -3.93 -3.64 12.68
CA ALA A 24 -2.80 -3.80 11.78
C ALA A 24 -3.08 -3.14 10.43
N LEU A 25 -4.27 -3.33 9.86
CA LEU A 25 -4.64 -2.71 8.60
C LEU A 25 -4.76 -1.20 8.67
N LEU A 26 -5.24 -0.65 9.79
CA LEU A 26 -5.28 0.80 9.99
C LEU A 26 -3.87 1.39 9.91
N TRP A 27 -2.92 0.82 10.66
CA TRP A 27 -1.53 1.27 10.65
C TRP A 27 -0.87 1.09 9.28
N PHE A 28 -1.11 -0.04 8.61
CA PHE A 28 -0.59 -0.30 7.26
C PHE A 28 -1.04 0.74 6.23
N ARG A 29 -2.30 1.20 6.31
CA ARG A 29 -2.81 2.21 5.38
C ARG A 29 -2.16 3.56 5.57
N TRP A 30 -1.98 3.98 6.82
CA TRP A 30 -1.33 5.25 7.14
C TRP A 30 0.17 5.19 6.90
N SER A 31 0.82 4.05 7.15
CA SER A 31 2.24 3.87 6.79
C SER A 31 2.45 4.00 5.29
N ALA A 32 1.55 3.46 4.45
CA ALA A 32 1.63 3.64 3.00
C ALA A 32 1.55 5.12 2.59
N VAL A 33 0.69 5.92 3.22
CA VAL A 33 0.61 7.37 2.98
C VAL A 33 1.90 8.06 3.41
N VAL A 34 2.39 7.75 4.61
CA VAL A 34 3.64 8.34 5.13
C VAL A 34 4.82 8.01 4.22
N THR A 35 4.95 6.77 3.76
CA THR A 35 6.01 6.38 2.82
C THR A 35 5.92 7.14 1.50
N TRP A 36 4.71 7.29 0.96
CA TRP A 36 4.51 8.07 -0.27
C TRP A 36 4.85 9.55 -0.07
N LEU A 37 4.40 10.15 1.03
CA LEU A 37 4.73 11.53 1.39
C LEU A 37 6.22 11.74 1.62
N ALA A 38 6.91 10.78 2.24
CA ALA A 38 8.35 10.83 2.41
C ALA A 38 9.05 10.82 1.04
N GLY A 39 8.63 9.94 0.11
CA GLY A 39 9.14 9.94 -1.26
C GLY A 39 8.88 11.26 -2.00
N ALA A 40 7.68 11.82 -1.86
CA ALA A 40 7.33 13.13 -2.42
C ALA A 40 8.19 14.26 -1.84
N ALA A 41 8.43 14.24 -0.52
CA ALA A 41 9.29 15.21 0.15
C ALA A 41 10.75 15.10 -0.31
N LEU A 42 11.25 13.88 -0.55
CA LEU A 42 12.60 13.64 -1.08
C LEU A 42 12.78 14.18 -2.50
N LEU A 43 11.72 14.24 -3.32
CA LEU A 43 11.77 14.88 -4.63
C LEU A 43 11.87 16.41 -4.54
N GLY A 44 11.36 17.01 -3.45
CA GLY A 44 11.49 18.43 -3.16
C GLY A 44 11.10 19.33 -4.36
N PRO A 45 11.98 20.25 -4.81
CA PRO A 45 11.71 21.13 -5.96
C PRO A 45 11.44 20.38 -7.28
N HIS A 46 11.92 19.15 -7.41
CA HIS A 46 11.78 18.33 -8.62
C HIS A 46 10.50 17.50 -8.64
N PHE A 47 9.64 17.62 -7.62
CA PHE A 47 8.38 16.88 -7.55
C PHE A 47 7.54 17.05 -8.81
N VAL A 48 7.35 18.30 -9.26
CA VAL A 48 6.52 18.59 -10.44
C VAL A 48 7.16 18.00 -11.70
N ASP A 49 8.47 18.10 -11.85
CA ASP A 49 9.18 17.59 -13.03
C ASP A 49 9.18 16.06 -13.09
N ALA A 50 9.30 15.40 -11.94
CA ALA A 50 9.18 13.95 -11.84
C ALA A 50 7.76 13.48 -12.20
N PHE A 51 6.70 14.09 -11.63
CA PHE A 51 5.33 13.70 -11.96
C PHE A 51 4.91 14.08 -13.38
N ALA A 52 5.48 15.16 -13.94
CA ALA A 52 5.28 15.57 -15.33
C ALA A 52 6.19 14.85 -16.33
N LEU A 53 7.07 13.95 -15.87
CA LEU A 53 7.99 13.17 -16.71
C LEU A 53 8.80 14.04 -17.66
N ARG A 54 9.49 15.05 -17.12
CA ARG A 54 10.28 16.00 -17.90
C ARG A 54 11.59 16.38 -17.21
N ASN A 55 12.42 17.14 -17.91
CA ASN A 55 13.67 17.72 -17.40
C ASN A 55 14.68 16.68 -16.87
N GLY A 56 14.66 15.45 -17.41
CA GLY A 56 15.57 14.38 -16.99
C GLY A 56 15.10 13.62 -15.74
N PHE A 57 13.85 13.80 -15.30
CA PHE A 57 13.24 13.10 -14.16
C PHE A 57 12.25 12.02 -14.58
N GLU A 58 12.29 11.58 -15.85
CA GLU A 58 11.34 10.63 -16.42
C GLU A 58 11.39 9.28 -15.69
N LEU A 59 12.60 8.75 -15.44
CA LEU A 59 12.78 7.45 -14.79
C LEU A 59 12.26 7.44 -13.34
N ILE A 60 12.71 8.39 -12.52
CA ILE A 60 12.24 8.50 -11.13
C ILE A 60 10.75 8.84 -11.07
N GLY A 61 10.25 9.60 -12.05
CA GLY A 61 8.85 9.91 -12.25
C GLY A 61 7.97 8.69 -12.53
N VAL A 62 8.42 7.77 -13.38
CA VAL A 62 7.75 6.47 -13.59
C VAL A 62 7.67 5.70 -12.26
N GLY A 63 8.77 5.67 -11.51
CA GLY A 63 8.78 5.09 -10.15
C GLY A 63 7.75 5.75 -9.22
N ALA A 64 7.67 7.08 -9.21
CA ALA A 64 6.71 7.84 -8.41
C ALA A 64 5.25 7.55 -8.79
N TRP A 65 4.95 7.41 -10.08
CA TRP A 65 3.62 7.01 -10.56
C TRP A 65 3.26 5.59 -10.14
N LEU A 66 4.18 4.64 -10.24
CA LEU A 66 3.97 3.27 -9.75
C LEU A 66 3.67 3.26 -8.24
N GLY A 67 4.43 4.02 -7.44
CA GLY A 67 4.16 4.20 -6.02
C GLY A 67 2.77 4.82 -5.73
N THR A 68 2.35 5.76 -6.56
CA THR A 68 1.03 6.41 -6.46
C THR A 68 -0.12 5.43 -6.78
N ILE A 69 0.03 4.61 -7.83
CA ILE A 69 -0.92 3.53 -8.16
C ILE A 69 -1.01 2.51 -7.04
N MET A 70 0.13 2.14 -6.44
CA MET A 70 0.16 1.22 -5.31
C MET A 70 -0.55 1.79 -4.08
N LEU A 71 -0.36 3.09 -3.78
CA LEU A 71 -1.08 3.79 -2.72
C LEU A 71 -2.59 3.79 -2.99
N PHE A 72 -2.99 4.09 -4.22
CA PHE A 72 -4.39 4.04 -4.64
C PHE A 72 -5.00 2.65 -4.43
N ASN A 73 -4.30 1.58 -4.82
CA ASN A 73 -4.74 0.20 -4.60
C ASN A 73 -4.98 -0.11 -3.12
N VAL A 74 -4.13 0.40 -2.21
CA VAL A 74 -4.31 0.23 -0.76
C VAL A 74 -5.60 0.90 -0.26
N TRP A 75 -5.85 2.13 -0.69
CA TRP A 75 -6.97 2.92 -0.20
C TRP A 75 -8.31 2.59 -0.85
N VAL A 76 -8.31 2.29 -2.15
CA VAL A 76 -9.53 2.12 -2.96
C VAL A 76 -9.92 0.67 -3.14
N LEU A 77 -8.96 -0.25 -3.30
CA LEU A 77 -9.25 -1.66 -3.54
C LEU A 77 -9.11 -2.49 -2.26
N ILE A 78 -7.97 -2.41 -1.57
CA ILE A 78 -7.69 -3.27 -0.42
C ILE A 78 -8.60 -2.89 0.76
N TRP A 79 -8.66 -1.62 1.14
CA TRP A 79 -9.39 -1.20 2.34
C TRP A 79 -10.90 -1.48 2.29
N PRO A 80 -11.66 -1.09 1.25
CA PRO A 80 -13.11 -1.34 1.24
C PRO A 80 -13.46 -2.82 1.23
N ASN A 81 -12.64 -3.64 0.56
CA ASN A 81 -12.83 -5.09 0.56
C ASN A 81 -12.46 -5.71 1.92
N GLN A 82 -11.40 -5.24 2.57
CA GLN A 82 -11.03 -5.67 3.92
C GLN A 82 -12.08 -5.32 4.97
N LYS A 83 -12.75 -4.15 4.87
CA LYS A 83 -13.90 -3.83 5.73
C LYS A 83 -15.02 -4.87 5.63
N LYS A 84 -15.32 -5.37 4.43
CA LYS A 84 -16.33 -6.43 4.21
C LYS A 84 -15.88 -7.76 4.81
N ILE A 85 -14.61 -8.13 4.62
CA ILE A 85 -14.04 -9.40 5.10
C ILE A 85 -14.00 -9.45 6.64
N LEU A 86 -13.64 -8.33 7.27
CA LEU A 86 -13.54 -8.19 8.73
C LEU A 86 -14.91 -7.97 9.40
N GLY A 87 -16.00 -7.96 8.64
CA GLY A 87 -17.35 -7.76 9.18
C GLY A 87 -17.64 -6.34 9.67
N MET A 88 -16.82 -5.35 9.29
CA MET A 88 -17.07 -3.93 9.60
C MET A 88 -18.22 -3.36 8.77
N VAL A 89 -18.52 -3.98 7.63
CA VAL A 89 -19.66 -3.66 6.76
C VAL A 89 -20.43 -4.94 6.53
N ALA A 90 -21.75 -4.89 6.65
CA ALA A 90 -22.62 -6.02 6.36
C ALA A 90 -22.44 -6.44 4.89
N ALA A 91 -22.13 -7.72 4.69
CA ALA A 91 -21.94 -8.34 3.39
C ALA A 91 -22.33 -9.81 3.47
N ASP A 92 -22.96 -10.32 2.43
CA ASP A 92 -23.25 -11.75 2.28
C ASP A 92 -21.95 -12.53 2.01
N ASP A 93 -22.03 -13.86 2.09
CA ASP A 93 -20.84 -14.71 1.95
C ASP A 93 -20.28 -14.69 0.52
N ALA A 94 -21.14 -14.50 -0.48
CA ALA A 94 -20.71 -14.30 -1.87
C ALA A 94 -19.89 -13.01 -2.04
N ALA A 95 -20.34 -11.87 -1.49
CA ALA A 95 -19.59 -10.62 -1.55
C ALA A 95 -18.30 -10.68 -0.71
N LYS A 96 -18.29 -11.38 0.44
CA LYS A 96 -17.07 -11.60 1.23
C LYS A 96 -16.03 -12.40 0.44
N ASN A 97 -16.44 -13.45 -0.27
CA ASN A 97 -15.55 -14.24 -1.11
C ASN A 97 -14.97 -13.42 -2.27
N LYS A 98 -15.80 -12.61 -2.95
CA LYS A 98 -15.33 -11.67 -3.98
C LYS A 98 -14.35 -10.65 -3.39
N ALA A 99 -14.67 -10.09 -2.22
CA ALA A 99 -13.82 -9.12 -1.53
C ALA A 99 -12.44 -9.72 -1.18
N ARG A 100 -12.38 -10.96 -0.68
CA ARG A 100 -11.12 -11.67 -0.42
C ARG A 100 -10.27 -11.78 -1.68
N ARG A 101 -10.88 -12.19 -2.80
CA ARG A 101 -10.17 -12.32 -4.08
C ARG A 101 -9.62 -10.98 -4.57
N VAL A 102 -10.43 -9.92 -4.54
CA VAL A 102 -9.99 -8.57 -4.96
C VAL A 102 -8.86 -8.05 -4.08
N ALA A 103 -9.00 -8.15 -2.75
CA ALA A 103 -7.96 -7.71 -1.83
C ALA A 103 -6.64 -8.49 -2.03
N MET A 104 -6.72 -9.80 -2.27
CA MET A 104 -5.55 -10.64 -2.54
C MET A 104 -4.87 -10.29 -3.87
N LEU A 105 -5.65 -10.10 -4.93
CA LEU A 105 -5.11 -9.72 -6.24
C LEU A 105 -4.46 -8.33 -6.18
N ALA A 106 -5.12 -7.35 -5.58
CA ALA A 106 -4.55 -6.01 -5.39
C ALA A 106 -3.24 -6.05 -4.57
N SER A 107 -3.17 -6.89 -3.53
CA SER A 107 -1.93 -7.07 -2.76
C SER A 107 -0.81 -7.69 -3.59
N ARG A 108 -1.11 -8.69 -4.44
CA ARG A 108 -0.13 -9.31 -5.34
C ARG A 108 0.34 -8.33 -6.41
N THR A 109 -0.58 -7.56 -6.98
CA THR A 109 -0.23 -6.48 -7.91
C THR A 109 0.71 -5.48 -7.25
N ASN A 110 0.43 -5.01 -6.03
CA ASN A 110 1.34 -4.11 -5.33
C ASN A 110 2.73 -4.71 -5.09
N LEU A 111 2.80 -6.00 -4.73
CA LEU A 111 4.09 -6.68 -4.61
C LEU A 111 4.84 -6.72 -5.95
N MET A 112 4.17 -7.09 -7.03
CA MET A 112 4.78 -7.16 -8.36
C MET A 112 5.23 -5.80 -8.87
N LEU A 113 4.46 -4.74 -8.61
CA LEU A 113 4.80 -3.36 -8.99
C LEU A 113 5.95 -2.79 -8.16
N SER A 114 6.23 -3.33 -6.98
CA SER A 114 7.33 -2.84 -6.14
C SER A 114 8.70 -3.06 -6.79
N LEU A 115 8.89 -4.16 -7.51
CA LEU A 115 10.14 -4.46 -8.22
C LEU A 115 10.47 -3.42 -9.31
N PRO A 116 9.62 -3.16 -10.31
CA PRO A 116 9.89 -2.14 -11.31
C PRO A 116 9.93 -0.73 -10.69
N MET A 117 9.10 -0.44 -9.68
CA MET A 117 9.14 0.84 -8.99
C MET A 117 10.51 1.11 -8.36
N LEU A 118 11.03 0.15 -7.58
CA LEU A 118 12.35 0.28 -6.97
C LEU A 118 13.47 0.35 -8.01
N PHE A 119 13.35 -0.43 -9.10
CA PHE A 119 14.30 -0.37 -10.22
C PHE A 119 14.36 1.04 -10.82
N PHE A 120 13.22 1.64 -11.16
CA PHE A 120 13.18 2.97 -11.76
C PHE A 120 13.62 4.09 -10.79
N MET A 121 13.28 3.97 -9.51
CA MET A 121 13.73 4.93 -8.50
C MET A 121 15.24 4.84 -8.22
N ALA A 122 15.80 3.63 -8.14
CA ALA A 122 17.23 3.44 -7.92
C ALA A 122 18.06 3.90 -9.12
N ASN A 123 17.64 3.59 -10.34
CA ASN A 123 18.36 3.98 -11.57
C ASN A 123 18.13 5.44 -11.96
N GLY A 124 17.08 6.10 -11.44
CA GLY A 124 16.83 7.52 -11.67
C GLY A 124 17.81 8.45 -10.98
N LEU A 125 18.36 8.05 -9.82
CA LEU A 125 19.35 8.83 -9.06
C LEU A 125 20.80 8.65 -9.58
N SER A 126 21.13 7.47 -10.11
CA SER A 126 22.50 7.11 -10.51
C SER A 126 23.05 7.93 -11.69
N HIS A 127 22.20 8.61 -12.46
CA HIS A 127 22.65 9.44 -13.58
C HIS A 127 23.04 10.88 -13.21
N ARG A 128 22.81 11.33 -11.96
CA ARG A 128 23.24 12.67 -11.49
C ARG A 128 24.26 12.66 -10.36
N ALA A 129 24.53 11.52 -9.72
CA ALA A 129 25.58 11.42 -8.70
C ALA A 129 27.00 11.26 -9.29
N VAL A 130 27.12 11.15 -10.62
CA VAL A 130 28.37 10.87 -11.36
C VAL A 130 28.76 12.01 -12.31
N LEU A 131 27.99 13.11 -12.35
CA LEU A 131 28.31 14.33 -13.10
C LEU A 131 28.20 15.53 -12.15
#